data_AF-A0A484D091-F1
#
_entry.id   AF-A0A484D091-F1
#
_cell.length_a   1.000
_cell.length_b   1.000
_cell.length_c   1.000
_cell.angle_alpha   90.00
_cell.angle_beta   90.00
_cell.angle_gamma   90.00
#
_symmetry.space_group_name_H-M   'P 1'
#
loop_
_entity.id
_entity.type
_entity.pdbx_description
1 polymer ?
#
loop_
_entity_poly.entity_id
_entity_poly.type
_entity_poly.pdbx_seq_one_letter_code
_entity_poly.pdbx_strand_id
1 'polypeptide(L)'
;MQKLLGGQIGLEDFIFAHVRGETKEVEVTKTEDALGLTITDNGAGYAFIKRIKEGSTIDQLKTVCVGDHIEAINDQSIVGCRHYEVAKMLKEQPRGIPFTLRLVGPKKAFDMIGMRTRAPKSTEGKMVNGRETLRLRSKGAATVQEVNEFDERAMKKVDDLLESYMGIRDLELATTIVEAGKDKKNPDDFAEALDSVLGDFAFPDVFLFDVWGAIGDVKNGKM
;
A
#
# COMPACT_ATOMS: atom_id res chain seq x y z
N MET A 1 -26.36 13.56 9.46
CA MET A 1 -26.42 12.76 8.22
C MET A 1 -25.07 12.07 8.03
N GLN A 2 -25.01 10.76 7.76
CA GLN A 2 -23.74 10.01 7.73
C GLN A 2 -23.06 9.90 6.34
N LYS A 3 -23.75 10.27 5.26
CA LYS A 3 -23.28 10.12 3.86
C LYS A 3 -23.46 11.39 3.02
N LEU A 4 -23.35 12.56 3.66
CA LEU A 4 -23.35 13.83 2.94
C LEU A 4 -21.98 14.00 2.24
N LEU A 5 -21.97 14.61 1.05
CA LEU A 5 -20.72 14.97 0.38
C LEU A 5 -19.95 15.96 1.26
N GLY A 6 -18.71 15.60 1.64
CA GLY A 6 -17.88 16.40 2.54
C GLY A 6 -16.48 16.69 1.98
N GLY A 7 -16.42 17.07 0.70
CA GLY A 7 -15.16 17.45 0.04
C GLY A 7 -14.30 16.28 -0.47
N GLN A 8 -14.79 15.05 -0.44
CA GLN A 8 -14.11 13.87 -0.97
C GLN A 8 -15.03 13.01 -1.84
N ILE A 9 -14.50 12.54 -2.96
CA ILE A 9 -15.13 11.54 -3.83
C ILE A 9 -14.12 10.41 -4.03
N GLY A 10 -14.36 9.25 -3.42
CA GLY A 10 -13.48 8.09 -3.54
C GLY A 10 -13.39 7.60 -4.98
N LEU A 11 -12.19 7.33 -5.46
CA LEU A 11 -11.96 6.74 -6.78
C LEU A 11 -12.08 5.21 -6.70
N GLU A 12 -12.34 4.61 -7.87
CA GLU A 12 -12.29 3.17 -8.06
C GLU A 12 -10.84 2.67 -8.04
N ASP A 13 -10.66 1.36 -7.84
CA ASP A 13 -9.33 0.77 -7.84
C ASP A 13 -8.70 0.84 -9.23
N PHE A 14 -7.44 1.24 -9.30
CA PHE A 14 -6.66 1.18 -10.53
C PHE A 14 -6.10 -0.22 -10.75
N ILE A 15 -6.35 -0.78 -11.95
CA ILE A 15 -5.87 -2.12 -12.31
C ILE A 15 -4.54 -2.00 -13.06
N PHE A 16 -3.47 -2.48 -12.43
CA PHE A 16 -2.18 -2.67 -13.09
C PHE A 16 -2.03 -4.13 -13.54
N ALA A 17 -2.05 -4.36 -14.84
CA ALA A 17 -1.87 -5.68 -15.42
C ALA A 17 -0.37 -5.99 -15.62
N HIS A 18 0.15 -6.98 -14.91
CA HIS A 18 1.49 -7.51 -15.16
C HIS A 18 1.48 -8.41 -16.40
N VAL A 19 2.34 -8.10 -17.37
CA VAL A 19 2.45 -8.85 -18.62
C VAL A 19 3.70 -9.74 -18.64
N ARG A 20 3.65 -10.80 -19.46
CA ARG A 20 4.75 -11.75 -19.66
C ARG A 20 6.03 -11.02 -20.07
N GLY A 21 7.11 -11.23 -19.32
CA GLY A 21 8.44 -10.67 -19.55
C GLY A 21 9.47 -11.74 -19.91
N GLU A 22 10.64 -11.64 -19.31
CA GLU A 22 11.78 -12.51 -19.59
C GLU A 22 11.54 -13.94 -19.09
N THR A 23 11.86 -14.92 -19.95
CA THR A 23 11.90 -16.33 -19.59
C THR A 23 13.29 -16.69 -19.10
N LYS A 24 13.36 -17.41 -17.98
CA LYS A 24 14.61 -17.92 -17.40
C LYS A 24 14.45 -19.36 -16.97
N GLU A 25 15.54 -20.09 -17.01
CA GLU A 25 15.59 -21.48 -16.54
C GLU A 25 16.58 -21.56 -15.38
N VAL A 26 16.15 -22.20 -14.29
CA VAL A 26 16.96 -22.30 -13.07
C VAL A 26 16.97 -23.75 -12.62
N GLU A 27 18.16 -24.29 -12.43
CA GLU A 27 18.36 -25.57 -11.76
C GLU A 27 18.31 -25.37 -10.24
N VAL A 28 17.54 -26.21 -9.56
CA VAL A 28 17.33 -26.16 -8.11
C VAL A 28 17.68 -27.51 -7.50
N THR A 29 18.58 -27.52 -6.53
CA THR A 29 18.86 -28.70 -5.70
C THR A 29 18.16 -28.56 -4.36
N LYS A 30 17.21 -29.45 -4.09
CA LYS A 30 16.44 -29.43 -2.85
C LYS A 30 17.27 -29.93 -1.67
N THR A 31 17.68 -29.01 -0.79
CA THR A 31 18.48 -29.30 0.42
C THR A 31 17.62 -29.66 1.64
N GLU A 32 16.41 -29.10 1.73
CA GLU A 32 15.44 -29.34 2.81
C GLU A 32 14.07 -29.80 2.26
N ASP A 33 13.14 -30.26 3.11
CA ASP A 33 11.78 -30.59 2.64
C ASP A 33 11.05 -29.40 2.02
N ALA A 34 11.29 -28.22 2.56
CA ALA A 34 10.65 -26.99 2.13
C ALA A 34 11.63 -26.13 1.32
N LEU A 35 11.24 -25.78 0.10
CA LEU A 35 12.00 -24.86 -0.76
C LEU A 35 11.91 -23.40 -0.30
N GLY A 36 10.99 -23.08 0.62
CA GLY A 36 10.71 -21.72 1.09
C GLY A 36 9.83 -20.90 0.15
N LEU A 37 9.05 -21.55 -0.73
CA LEU A 37 8.13 -20.88 -1.65
C LEU A 37 6.70 -20.85 -1.12
N THR A 38 6.02 -19.73 -1.35
CA THR A 38 4.55 -19.65 -1.31
C THR A 38 4.03 -19.42 -2.73
N ILE A 39 3.24 -20.35 -3.24
CA ILE A 39 2.68 -20.29 -4.60
C ILE A 39 1.23 -19.81 -4.54
N THR A 40 0.85 -18.98 -5.51
CA THR A 40 -0.53 -18.58 -5.76
C THR A 40 -0.81 -18.68 -7.26
N ASP A 41 -2.06 -18.53 -7.68
CA ASP A 41 -2.42 -18.46 -9.09
C ASP A 41 -3.32 -17.26 -9.38
N ASN A 42 -3.48 -16.93 -10.67
CA ASN A 42 -4.34 -15.86 -11.15
C ASN A 42 -5.78 -16.33 -11.44
N GLY A 43 -6.15 -17.55 -11.04
CA GLY A 43 -7.45 -18.17 -11.36
C GLY A 43 -7.64 -18.59 -12.82
N ALA A 44 -6.66 -18.33 -13.70
CA ALA A 44 -6.73 -18.59 -15.14
C ALA A 44 -5.58 -19.50 -15.63
N GLY A 45 -5.06 -20.36 -14.75
CA GLY A 45 -4.09 -21.39 -15.12
C GLY A 45 -2.61 -20.96 -15.09
N TYR A 46 -2.30 -19.78 -14.51
CA TYR A 46 -0.92 -19.36 -14.29
C TYR A 46 -0.60 -19.30 -12.80
N ALA A 47 0.26 -20.20 -12.35
CA ALA A 47 0.80 -20.21 -11.00
C ALA A 47 2.07 -19.34 -10.93
N PHE A 48 2.22 -18.59 -9.85
CA PHE A 48 3.37 -17.71 -9.63
C PHE A 48 3.79 -17.67 -8.16
N ILE A 49 5.03 -17.23 -7.95
CA ILE A 49 5.63 -17.11 -6.63
C ILE A 49 5.11 -15.85 -5.94
N LYS A 50 4.36 -16.03 -4.85
CA LYS A 50 3.82 -14.93 -4.02
C LYS A 50 4.80 -14.48 -2.95
N ARG A 51 5.56 -15.41 -2.37
CA ARG A 51 6.56 -15.14 -1.33
C ARG A 51 7.73 -16.11 -1.44
N ILE A 52 8.90 -15.62 -1.05
CA ILE A 52 10.13 -16.40 -0.86
C ILE A 52 10.57 -16.18 0.59
N LYS A 53 10.75 -17.26 1.35
CA LYS A 53 11.20 -17.21 2.74
C LYS A 53 12.69 -16.85 2.77
N GLU A 54 13.07 -15.85 3.56
CA GLU A 54 14.47 -15.47 3.77
C GLU A 54 15.31 -16.65 4.28
N GLY A 55 16.52 -16.81 3.74
CA GLY A 55 17.43 -17.89 4.09
C GLY A 55 17.09 -19.28 3.53
N SER A 56 15.98 -19.41 2.79
CA SER A 56 15.58 -20.67 2.16
C SER A 56 16.44 -21.06 0.96
N THR A 57 16.35 -22.32 0.51
CA THR A 57 17.02 -22.82 -0.71
C THR A 57 16.79 -21.90 -1.90
N ILE A 58 15.57 -21.42 -2.11
CA ILE A 58 15.26 -20.54 -3.24
C ILE A 58 15.77 -19.12 -3.02
N ASP A 59 15.71 -18.59 -1.80
CA ASP A 59 16.28 -17.27 -1.50
C ASP A 59 17.79 -17.22 -1.78
N GLN A 60 18.51 -18.31 -1.56
CA GLN A 60 19.95 -18.40 -1.81
C GLN A 60 20.32 -18.32 -3.31
N LEU A 61 19.42 -18.73 -4.22
CA LEU A 61 19.69 -18.72 -5.67
C LEU A 61 19.69 -17.31 -6.27
N LYS A 62 18.94 -16.36 -5.68
CA LYS A 62 18.78 -14.95 -6.09
C LYS A 62 18.25 -14.70 -7.53
N THR A 63 18.27 -15.70 -8.41
CA THR A 63 17.70 -15.65 -9.77
C THR A 63 16.18 -15.76 -9.76
N VAL A 64 15.61 -16.47 -8.77
CA VAL A 64 14.17 -16.65 -8.59
C VAL A 64 13.61 -15.46 -7.81
N CYS A 65 12.54 -14.86 -8.32
CA CYS A 65 11.93 -13.64 -7.80
C CYS A 65 10.45 -13.82 -7.46
N VAL A 66 9.96 -13.02 -6.52
CA VAL A 66 8.51 -12.86 -6.31
C VAL A 66 7.87 -12.28 -7.59
N GLY A 67 6.74 -12.86 -7.98
CA GLY A 67 6.01 -12.54 -9.20
C GLY A 67 6.36 -13.43 -10.39
N ASP A 68 7.42 -14.23 -10.33
CA ASP A 68 7.76 -15.16 -11.41
C ASP A 68 6.65 -16.21 -11.58
N HIS A 69 6.15 -16.35 -12.81
CA HIS A 69 5.27 -17.45 -13.19
C HIS A 69 6.09 -18.71 -13.38
N ILE A 70 5.61 -19.83 -12.85
CA ILE A 70 6.22 -21.13 -13.06
C ILE A 70 5.53 -21.75 -14.30
N GLU A 71 6.27 -21.90 -15.38
CA GLU A 71 5.74 -22.42 -16.65
C GLU A 71 5.95 -23.93 -16.79
N ALA A 72 7.07 -24.45 -16.25
CA ALA A 72 7.38 -25.87 -16.25
C ALA A 72 8.27 -26.29 -15.07
N ILE A 73 8.17 -27.56 -14.68
CA ILE A 73 9.03 -28.25 -13.72
C ILE A 73 9.57 -29.51 -14.41
N ASN A 74 10.89 -29.67 -14.56
CA ASN A 74 11.51 -30.80 -15.30
C ASN A 74 10.88 -31.01 -16.69
N ASP A 75 10.79 -29.95 -17.49
CA ASP A 75 10.15 -29.92 -18.82
C ASP A 75 8.64 -30.23 -18.86
N GLN A 76 8.04 -30.65 -17.75
CA GLN A 76 6.59 -30.82 -17.64
C GLN A 76 5.95 -29.44 -17.53
N SER A 77 5.20 -29.05 -18.56
CA SER A 77 4.40 -27.82 -18.49
C SER A 77 3.33 -27.94 -17.41
N ILE A 78 3.20 -26.88 -16.63
CA ILE A 78 2.19 -26.76 -15.56
C ILE A 78 1.17 -25.65 -15.87
N VAL A 79 1.12 -25.18 -17.12
CA VAL A 79 0.11 -24.23 -17.57
C VAL A 79 -1.26 -24.91 -17.45
N GLY A 80 -2.20 -24.23 -16.79
CA GLY A 80 -3.52 -24.77 -16.46
C GLY A 80 -3.62 -25.39 -15.07
N CYS A 81 -2.49 -25.69 -14.41
CA CYS A 81 -2.51 -26.21 -13.05
C CYS A 81 -2.87 -25.11 -12.04
N ARG A 82 -3.55 -25.51 -10.96
CA ARG A 82 -3.80 -24.65 -9.81
C ARG A 82 -2.57 -24.58 -8.91
N HIS A 83 -2.46 -23.50 -8.14
CA HIS A 83 -1.35 -23.27 -7.23
C HIS A 83 -1.07 -24.42 -6.24
N TYR A 84 -2.08 -25.16 -5.79
CA TYR A 84 -1.92 -26.29 -4.86
C TYR A 84 -1.31 -27.52 -5.54
N GLU A 85 -1.59 -27.73 -6.84
CA GLU A 85 -1.00 -28.82 -7.62
C GLU A 85 0.49 -28.53 -7.85
N VAL A 86 0.80 -27.31 -8.24
CA VAL A 86 2.19 -26.84 -8.41
C VAL A 86 2.96 -26.93 -7.10
N ALA A 87 2.37 -26.50 -5.99
CA ALA A 87 2.98 -26.62 -4.66
C ALA A 87 3.23 -28.09 -4.27
N LYS A 88 2.31 -29.00 -4.61
CA LYS A 88 2.47 -30.44 -4.39
C LYS A 88 3.61 -31.00 -5.23
N MET A 89 3.66 -30.69 -6.53
CA MET A 89 4.74 -31.15 -7.43
C MET A 89 6.12 -30.69 -6.95
N LEU A 90 6.25 -29.44 -6.48
CA LEU A 90 7.48 -28.91 -5.88
C LEU A 90 7.84 -29.63 -4.57
N LYS A 91 6.84 -29.94 -3.74
CA LYS A 91 7.02 -30.69 -2.49
C LYS A 91 7.45 -32.14 -2.74
N GLU A 92 6.99 -32.76 -3.81
CA GLU A 92 7.29 -34.14 -4.19
C GLU A 92 8.64 -34.30 -4.90
N GLN A 93 9.30 -33.18 -5.28
CA GLN A 93 10.65 -33.28 -5.83
C GLN A 93 11.61 -33.95 -4.84
N PRO A 94 12.42 -34.91 -5.30
CA PRO A 94 13.34 -35.66 -4.44
C PRO A 94 14.42 -34.74 -3.87
N ARG A 95 14.81 -35.00 -2.62
CA ARG A 95 15.92 -34.29 -1.96
C ARG A 95 17.26 -34.70 -2.57
N GLY A 96 18.17 -33.74 -2.71
CA GLY A 96 19.52 -33.96 -3.22
C GLY A 96 19.64 -34.23 -4.73
N ILE A 97 18.52 -34.31 -5.44
CA ILE A 97 18.50 -34.43 -6.91
C ILE A 97 18.14 -33.06 -7.49
N PRO A 98 18.92 -32.52 -8.45
CA PRO A 98 18.58 -31.28 -9.13
C PRO A 98 17.33 -31.44 -9.98
N PHE A 99 16.49 -30.42 -10.01
CA PHE A 99 15.34 -30.31 -10.89
C PHE A 99 15.31 -28.92 -11.55
N THR A 100 14.74 -28.80 -12.74
CA THR A 100 14.70 -27.54 -13.48
C THR A 100 13.36 -26.83 -13.30
N LEU A 101 13.43 -25.50 -13.16
CA LEU A 101 12.28 -24.61 -13.18
C LEU A 101 12.38 -23.68 -14.37
N ARG A 102 11.38 -23.72 -15.26
CA ARG A 102 11.20 -22.69 -16.28
C ARG A 102 10.28 -21.63 -15.74
N LEU A 103 10.83 -20.44 -15.54
CA LEU A 103 10.19 -19.30 -14.92
C LEU A 103 10.00 -18.18 -15.94
N VAL A 104 8.93 -17.40 -15.78
CA VAL A 104 8.69 -16.22 -16.60
C VAL A 104 8.42 -15.04 -15.69
N GLY A 105 9.35 -14.10 -15.67
CA GLY A 105 9.22 -12.87 -14.90
C GLY A 105 8.18 -11.92 -15.52
N PRO A 106 7.43 -11.15 -14.72
CA PRO A 106 6.60 -10.07 -15.26
C PRO A 106 7.50 -8.94 -15.79
N LYS A 107 7.10 -8.27 -16.87
CA LYS A 107 7.81 -7.08 -17.33
C LYS A 107 7.77 -6.00 -16.25
N LYS A 108 8.95 -5.51 -15.87
CA LYS A 108 9.08 -4.41 -14.90
C LYS A 108 9.31 -3.11 -15.67
N ALA A 109 8.67 -2.04 -15.21
CA ALA A 109 8.75 -0.72 -15.87
C ALA A 109 10.20 -0.18 -15.99
N PHE A 110 11.11 -0.63 -15.14
CA PHE A 110 12.49 -0.14 -15.06
C PHE A 110 13.49 -0.90 -15.94
N ASP A 111 13.07 -1.94 -16.67
CA ASP A 111 13.97 -2.62 -17.62
C ASP A 111 14.23 -1.78 -18.89
N MET A 112 13.57 -0.61 -19.04
CA MET A 112 13.76 0.33 -20.16
C MET A 112 14.46 1.66 -19.80
N ILE A 113 14.75 1.93 -18.52
CA ILE A 113 15.40 3.17 -18.08
C ILE A 113 16.49 2.81 -17.07
N GLY A 114 17.75 3.13 -17.42
CA GLY A 114 18.95 2.74 -16.69
C GLY A 114 18.87 2.86 -15.16
N MET A 115 19.50 1.88 -14.49
CA MET A 115 19.63 1.70 -13.05
C MET A 115 19.58 3.00 -12.24
N ARG A 116 18.48 3.23 -11.53
CA ARG A 116 18.47 4.16 -10.39
C ARG A 116 18.81 3.38 -9.12
N THR A 117 19.94 3.75 -8.50
CA THR A 117 20.39 3.31 -7.19
C THR A 117 19.41 3.75 -6.09
N ARG A 118 18.35 2.98 -5.87
CA ARG A 118 17.62 2.79 -4.59
C ARG A 118 16.23 2.21 -4.92
N ALA A 119 16.11 0.89 -4.82
CA ALA A 119 14.81 0.33 -4.50
C ALA A 119 14.47 0.77 -3.07
N PRO A 120 13.30 1.39 -2.80
CA PRO A 120 12.86 1.54 -1.43
C PRO A 120 12.67 0.14 -0.87
N LYS A 121 13.40 -0.20 0.20
CA LYS A 121 13.08 -1.38 1.00
C LYS A 121 11.62 -1.20 1.43
N SER A 122 10.74 -2.06 0.95
CA SER A 122 9.38 -2.16 1.47
C SER A 122 9.52 -2.51 2.95
N THR A 123 9.32 -1.53 3.83
CA THR A 123 9.22 -1.75 5.26
C THR A 123 8.02 -2.68 5.46
N GLU A 124 8.29 -3.88 5.98
CA GLU A 124 7.25 -4.77 6.48
C GLU A 124 6.54 -4.06 7.64
N GLY A 125 5.42 -3.40 7.35
CA GLY A 125 4.66 -2.68 8.36
C GLY A 125 3.69 -1.68 7.75
N LYS A 126 2.49 -2.18 7.42
CA LYS A 126 1.30 -1.45 6.93
C LYS A 126 1.27 -1.27 5.40
N MET A 127 0.66 -2.26 4.72
CA MET A 127 0.12 -2.10 3.37
C MET A 127 -0.96 -1.02 3.40
N VAL A 128 -0.71 0.12 2.77
CA VAL A 128 -1.76 1.08 2.44
C VAL A 128 -2.35 0.67 1.10
N ASN A 129 -3.67 0.72 0.94
CA ASN A 129 -4.35 0.22 -0.27
C ASN A 129 -4.10 1.05 -1.54
N GLY A 130 -3.18 2.03 -1.51
CA GLY A 130 -2.90 2.96 -2.61
C GLY A 130 -4.14 3.68 -3.17
N ARG A 131 -5.25 3.66 -2.42
CA ARG A 131 -6.55 4.09 -2.90
C ARG A 131 -6.58 5.60 -2.93
N GLU A 132 -6.97 6.13 -4.08
CA GLU A 132 -7.03 7.56 -4.32
C GLU A 132 -8.44 8.13 -4.11
N THR A 133 -8.52 9.41 -3.81
CA THR A 133 -9.75 10.19 -3.68
C THR A 133 -9.61 11.52 -4.42
N LEU A 134 -10.68 11.96 -5.08
CA LEU A 134 -10.78 13.32 -5.59
C LEU A 134 -11.15 14.25 -4.44
N ARG A 135 -10.20 15.12 -4.09
CA ARG A 135 -10.31 16.15 -3.08
C ARG A 135 -10.93 17.40 -3.69
N LEU A 136 -12.14 17.74 -3.25
CA LEU A 136 -12.76 19.03 -3.53
C LEU A 136 -12.39 20.01 -2.42
N ARG A 137 -12.05 21.24 -2.80
CA ARG A 137 -11.62 22.30 -1.88
C ARG A 137 -12.48 23.53 -2.08
N SER A 138 -12.97 24.09 -0.97
CA SER A 138 -13.72 25.35 -0.95
C SER A 138 -12.87 26.52 -1.42
N LYS A 139 -11.56 26.47 -1.14
CA LYS A 139 -10.54 27.38 -1.66
C LYS A 139 -9.46 26.58 -2.42
N GLY A 140 -9.47 26.66 -3.75
CA GLY A 140 -8.43 26.07 -4.62
C GLY A 140 -8.95 25.06 -5.65
N ALA A 141 -8.03 24.47 -6.42
CA ALA A 141 -8.37 23.45 -7.42
C ALA A 141 -8.59 22.08 -6.77
N ALA A 142 -9.46 21.28 -7.39
CA ALA A 142 -9.63 19.88 -7.00
C ALA A 142 -8.37 19.06 -7.34
N THR A 143 -7.97 18.15 -6.45
CA THR A 143 -6.75 17.33 -6.61
C THR A 143 -6.99 15.87 -6.28
N VAL A 144 -6.24 14.96 -6.91
CA VAL A 144 -6.24 13.54 -6.55
C VAL A 144 -5.26 13.33 -5.39
N GLN A 145 -5.67 12.63 -4.35
CA GLN A 145 -4.87 12.37 -3.15
C GLN A 145 -5.03 10.93 -2.66
N GLU A 146 -4.01 10.40 -2.01
CA GLU A 146 -4.12 9.12 -1.30
C GLU A 146 -5.01 9.24 -0.06
N VAL A 147 -5.82 8.22 0.17
CA VAL A 147 -6.64 8.09 1.37
C VAL A 147 -5.77 7.59 2.52
N ASN A 148 -5.68 8.38 3.60
CA ASN A 148 -4.94 8.02 4.81
C ASN A 148 -5.89 7.85 6.00
N GLU A 149 -5.92 6.65 6.59
CA GLU A 149 -6.74 6.33 7.76
C GLU A 149 -6.49 7.26 8.97
N PHE A 150 -5.26 7.75 9.13
CA PHE A 150 -4.94 8.67 10.22
C PHE A 150 -5.61 10.02 9.99
N ASP A 151 -5.62 10.50 8.75
CA ASP A 151 -6.28 11.74 8.40
C ASP A 151 -7.79 11.62 8.58
N GLU A 152 -8.40 10.49 8.19
CA GLU A 152 -9.83 10.24 8.42
C GLU A 152 -10.22 10.29 9.89
N ARG A 153 -9.41 9.68 10.77
CA ARG A 153 -9.64 9.74 12.22
C ARG A 153 -9.48 11.16 12.77
N ALA A 154 -8.47 11.90 12.32
CA ALA A 154 -8.25 13.27 12.73
C ALA A 154 -9.41 14.18 12.28
N MET A 155 -9.86 14.06 11.02
CA MET A 155 -10.98 14.81 10.48
C MET A 155 -12.26 14.59 11.29
N LYS A 156 -12.54 13.34 11.67
CA LYS A 156 -13.72 13.03 12.50
C LYS A 156 -13.65 13.70 13.87
N LYS A 157 -12.51 13.65 14.55
CA LYS A 157 -12.34 14.31 15.86
C LYS A 157 -12.51 15.82 15.75
N VAL A 158 -11.95 16.44 14.71
CA VAL A 158 -12.09 17.88 14.49
C VAL A 158 -13.55 18.24 14.18
N ASP A 159 -14.26 17.43 13.40
CA ASP A 159 -15.69 17.62 13.13
C ASP A 159 -16.55 17.49 14.40
N ASP A 160 -16.19 16.58 15.31
CA ASP A 160 -16.86 16.47 16.62
C ASP A 160 -16.55 17.70 17.53
N LEU A 161 -15.36 18.30 17.42
CA LEU A 161 -15.03 19.57 18.10
C LEU A 161 -15.78 20.77 17.49
N LEU A 162 -15.97 20.80 16.17
CA LEU A 162 -16.78 21.82 15.51
C LEU A 162 -18.24 21.77 16.01
N GLU A 163 -18.77 20.56 16.24
CA GLU A 163 -20.11 20.39 16.81
C GLU A 163 -20.18 20.89 18.25
N SER A 164 -19.20 20.55 19.08
CA SER A 164 -19.23 20.92 20.51
C SER A 164 -19.05 22.41 20.74
N TYR A 165 -18.17 23.07 19.98
CA TYR A 165 -17.84 24.49 20.16
C TYR A 165 -18.75 25.42 19.34
N MET A 166 -19.16 25.02 18.15
CA MET A 166 -19.85 25.90 17.18
C MET A 166 -21.24 25.39 16.78
N GLY A 167 -21.63 24.18 17.20
CA GLY A 167 -22.93 23.60 16.84
C GLY A 167 -23.06 23.24 15.36
N ILE A 168 -21.94 23.14 14.64
CA ILE A 168 -21.91 22.83 13.20
C ILE A 168 -21.15 21.54 12.92
N ARG A 169 -21.54 20.83 11.85
CA ARG A 169 -20.82 19.68 11.30
C ARG A 169 -20.43 20.03 9.88
N ASP A 170 -19.14 20.08 9.61
CA ASP A 170 -18.59 20.42 8.30
C ASP A 170 -17.28 19.66 8.08
N LEU A 171 -17.39 18.56 7.34
CA LEU A 171 -16.26 17.68 7.06
C LEU A 171 -15.20 18.35 6.18
N GLU A 172 -15.61 19.29 5.32
CA GLU A 172 -14.68 20.01 4.45
C GLU A 172 -13.86 21.02 5.27
N LEU A 173 -14.51 21.73 6.18
CA LEU A 173 -13.85 22.61 7.15
C LEU A 173 -12.92 21.80 8.07
N ALA A 174 -13.40 20.69 8.64
CA ALA A 174 -12.61 19.79 9.48
C ALA A 174 -11.36 19.29 8.74
N THR A 175 -11.48 19.00 7.44
CA THR A 175 -10.31 18.64 6.64
C THR A 175 -9.34 19.80 6.51
N THR A 176 -9.82 20.98 6.14
CA THR A 176 -8.97 22.15 5.94
C THR A 176 -8.16 22.44 7.21
N ILE A 177 -8.80 22.29 8.39
CA ILE A 177 -8.16 22.39 9.69
C ILE A 177 -7.07 21.32 9.89
N VAL A 178 -7.37 20.05 9.62
CA VAL A 178 -6.40 18.95 9.76
C VAL A 178 -5.20 19.16 8.83
N GLU A 179 -5.43 19.57 7.58
CA GLU A 179 -4.38 19.83 6.60
C GLU A 179 -3.49 21.02 7.02
N ALA A 180 -4.06 22.10 7.54
CA ALA A 180 -3.30 23.24 8.06
C ALA A 180 -2.34 22.83 9.20
N GLY A 181 -2.71 21.81 9.99
CA GLY A 181 -1.91 21.27 11.09
C GLY A 181 -0.96 20.13 10.73
N LYS A 182 -0.97 19.60 9.49
CA LYS A 182 -0.17 18.42 9.12
C LYS A 182 1.33 18.64 9.29
N ASP A 183 1.84 19.79 8.85
CA ASP A 183 3.29 20.07 8.80
C ASP A 183 3.79 20.98 9.93
N LYS A 184 2.90 21.31 10.89
CA LYS A 184 3.22 22.20 12.01
C LYS A 184 3.85 21.41 13.15
N LYS A 185 4.64 22.09 13.97
CA LYS A 185 5.39 21.48 15.09
C LYS A 185 4.94 21.96 16.46
N ASN A 186 4.26 23.10 16.52
CA ASN A 186 3.78 23.69 17.76
C ASN A 186 2.37 24.31 17.54
N PRO A 187 1.63 24.59 18.63
CA PRO A 187 0.28 25.15 18.55
C PRO A 187 0.22 26.56 17.93
N ASP A 188 1.25 27.38 18.13
CA ASP A 188 1.28 28.77 17.65
C ASP A 188 1.40 28.81 16.12
N ASP A 189 2.31 28.02 15.54
CA ASP A 189 2.46 27.85 14.09
C ASP A 189 1.18 27.29 13.45
N PHE A 190 0.42 26.49 14.21
CA PHE A 190 -0.87 25.95 13.77
C PHE A 190 -1.95 27.03 13.79
N ALA A 191 -2.04 27.82 14.85
CA ALA A 191 -2.97 28.94 14.96
C ALA A 191 -2.75 29.95 13.83
N GLU A 192 -1.49 30.35 13.58
CA GLU A 192 -1.14 31.26 12.49
C GLU A 192 -1.52 30.69 11.12
N ALA A 193 -1.25 29.39 10.90
CA ALA A 193 -1.62 28.73 9.65
C ALA A 193 -3.13 28.67 9.46
N LEU A 194 -3.88 28.42 10.54
CA LEU A 194 -5.33 28.37 10.46
C LEU A 194 -5.94 29.74 10.21
N ASP A 195 -5.43 30.79 10.86
CA ASP A 195 -5.87 32.17 10.67
C ASP A 195 -5.63 32.63 9.21
N SER A 196 -4.52 32.23 8.61
CA SER A 196 -4.23 32.55 7.20
C SER A 196 -5.25 31.97 6.20
N VAL A 197 -5.93 30.86 6.55
CA VAL A 197 -6.89 30.17 5.67
C VAL A 197 -8.34 30.46 6.07
N LEU A 198 -8.61 30.60 7.36
CA LEU A 198 -9.93 30.62 8.00
C LEU A 198 -10.10 31.74 9.05
N GLY A 199 -9.31 32.80 9.01
CA GLY A 199 -9.36 33.88 10.00
C GLY A 199 -10.74 34.54 10.18
N ASP A 200 -11.59 34.50 9.16
CA ASP A 200 -12.98 34.98 9.22
C ASP A 200 -13.85 34.24 10.27
N PHE A 201 -13.46 33.02 10.66
CA PHE A 201 -14.18 32.23 11.66
C PHE A 201 -13.90 32.66 13.10
N ALA A 202 -12.79 33.37 13.35
CA ALA A 202 -12.37 33.81 14.68
C ALA A 202 -12.45 32.68 15.74
N PHE A 203 -11.75 31.57 15.48
CA PHE A 203 -11.73 30.40 16.38
C PHE A 203 -11.20 30.77 17.78
N PRO A 204 -11.87 30.34 18.87
CA PRO A 204 -11.35 30.53 20.23
C PRO A 204 -10.03 29.78 20.46
N ASP A 205 -9.11 30.35 21.24
CA ASP A 205 -7.82 29.70 21.56
C ASP A 205 -7.99 28.29 22.13
N VAL A 206 -8.99 28.10 23.00
CA VAL A 206 -9.30 26.79 23.60
C VAL A 206 -9.63 25.74 22.53
N PHE A 207 -10.37 26.13 21.49
CA PHE A 207 -10.68 25.25 20.38
C PHE A 207 -9.41 24.90 19.59
N LEU A 208 -8.52 25.87 19.34
CA LEU A 208 -7.26 25.63 18.63
C LEU A 208 -6.35 24.64 19.38
N PHE A 209 -6.27 24.76 20.71
CA PHE A 209 -5.52 23.82 21.56
C PHE A 209 -6.12 22.41 21.52
N ASP A 210 -7.45 22.29 21.62
CA ASP A 210 -8.13 20.98 21.58
C ASP A 210 -7.98 20.30 20.22
N VAL A 211 -8.09 21.05 19.13
CA VAL A 211 -7.85 20.56 17.77
C VAL A 211 -6.41 20.11 17.59
N TRP A 212 -5.45 20.91 18.04
CA TRP A 212 -4.03 20.56 17.98
C TRP A 212 -3.74 19.26 18.75
N GLY A 213 -4.31 19.13 19.96
CA GLY A 213 -4.26 17.91 20.75
C GLY A 213 -4.88 16.72 20.03
N ALA A 214 -6.06 16.89 19.45
CA ALA A 214 -6.76 15.83 18.72
C ALA A 214 -5.97 15.30 17.53
N ILE A 215 -5.31 16.19 16.76
CA ILE A 215 -4.43 15.81 15.64
C ILE A 215 -3.16 15.10 16.16
N GLY A 216 -2.56 15.61 17.24
CA GLY A 216 -1.38 15.05 17.88
C GLY A 216 -1.59 13.64 18.44
N ASP A 217 -2.74 13.38 19.07
CA ASP A 217 -3.12 12.07 19.60
C ASP A 217 -3.22 11.02 18.49
N VAL A 218 -3.82 11.39 17.36
CA VAL A 218 -3.96 10.50 16.20
C VAL A 218 -2.61 10.21 15.56
N LYS A 219 -1.71 11.20 15.48
CA LYS A 219 -0.33 11.02 14.97
C LYS A 219 0.52 10.10 15.86
N ASN A 220 0.37 10.20 17.18
CA ASN A 220 1.16 9.43 18.14
C ASN A 220 0.59 8.03 18.43
N GLY A 221 -0.49 7.64 17.76
CA GLY A 221 -1.18 6.38 18.03
C GLY A 221 -1.70 6.27 19.47
N LYS A 222 -1.85 7.41 20.16
CA LYS A 222 -2.49 7.47 21.47
C LYS A 222 -4.00 7.51 21.22
N MET A 223 -4.54 6.32 20.98
CA MET A 223 -5.93 5.90 21.22
C MET A 223 -6.08 4.43 20.82
#